data_AF-A0A6G4KED2-F1
#
_entry.id   AF-A0A6G4KED2-F1
#
_cell.length_a   1.000
_cell.length_b   1.000
_cell.length_c   1.000
_cell.angle_alpha   90.00
_cell.angle_beta   90.00
_cell.angle_gamma   90.00
#
_symmetry.space_group_name_H-M   'P 1'
#
loop_
_entity.id
_entity.type
_entity.pdbx_description
1 polymer ?
#
loop_
_entity_poly.entity_id
_entity_poly.type
_entity_poly.pdbx_seq_one_letter_code
_entity_poly.pdbx_strand_id
1 'polypeptide(L)'
;VAGDNQVKGIPLKLVRQRVRVFKASPSGKMTARIRVNRGNLPAIKLNTTRRRAGEGLRVGKYFFRGAFVQQLANGRWHVLRRLPEARFATGHDHQGRPRKNRLPVEVVKIPLSGPLTQAFEDARDRIIAAEMPKQLGYALKQQLRLWLTR
;
A
#
# COMPACT_ATOMS: atom_id res chain seq x y z
N VAL A 1 11.41 0.68 1.87
CA VAL A 1 12.14 1.37 0.77
C VAL A 1 11.52 0.93 -0.57
N ALA A 2 11.49 1.77 -1.60
CA ALA A 2 10.80 1.47 -2.86
C ALA A 2 11.80 1.24 -4.01
N GLY A 3 11.53 0.24 -4.86
CA GLY A 3 12.45 -0.15 -5.94
C GLY A 3 13.66 -0.92 -5.42
N ASP A 4 14.78 -0.82 -6.14
CA ASP A 4 16.08 -1.39 -5.75
C ASP A 4 16.79 -0.54 -4.69
N ASN A 5 16.02 -0.03 -3.73
CA ASN A 5 16.48 0.72 -2.57
C ASN A 5 17.20 2.06 -2.81
N GLN A 6 17.26 2.56 -4.04
CA GLN A 6 17.88 3.86 -4.34
C GLN A 6 17.03 5.07 -3.95
N VAL A 7 15.71 4.91 -3.80
CA VAL A 7 14.80 6.00 -3.45
C VAL A 7 14.02 5.65 -2.18
N LYS A 8 14.14 6.53 -1.18
CA LYS A 8 13.40 6.42 0.09
C LYS A 8 11.99 6.98 -0.06
N GLY A 9 11.04 6.27 0.57
CA GLY A 9 9.64 6.68 0.66
C GLY A 9 8.81 6.45 -0.60
N ILE A 10 7.51 6.74 -0.48
CA ILE A 10 6.54 6.75 -1.57
C ILE A 10 5.81 8.10 -1.56
N PRO A 11 5.19 8.54 -2.69
CA PRO A 11 4.46 9.80 -2.72
C PRO A 11 3.36 9.85 -1.65
N LEU A 12 3.32 10.93 -0.87
CA LEU A 12 2.34 11.12 0.22
C LEU A 12 0.89 11.01 -0.26
N LYS A 13 0.62 11.47 -1.49
CA LYS A 13 -0.70 11.34 -2.13
C LYS A 13 -1.18 9.89 -2.16
N LEU A 14 -0.30 8.94 -2.46
CA LEU A 14 -0.65 7.51 -2.50
C LEU A 14 -0.90 6.92 -1.12
N VAL A 15 -0.29 7.49 -0.08
CA VAL A 15 -0.55 7.10 1.31
C VAL A 15 -1.90 7.64 1.75
N ARG A 16 -2.17 8.93 1.53
CA ARG A 16 -3.44 9.59 1.90
C ARG A 16 -4.66 8.93 1.27
N GLN A 17 -4.57 8.51 0.01
CA GLN A 17 -5.65 7.81 -0.70
C GLN A 17 -6.04 6.46 -0.06
N ARG A 18 -5.22 5.91 0.84
CA ARG A 18 -5.49 4.63 1.52
C ARG A 18 -6.30 4.79 2.79
N VAL A 19 -6.49 6.01 3.27
CA VAL A 19 -7.12 6.30 4.56
C VAL A 19 -8.53 6.84 4.34
N ARG A 20 -9.48 6.29 5.09
CA ARG A 20 -10.85 6.82 5.18
C ARG A 20 -11.21 7.04 6.64
N VAL A 21 -11.73 8.22 6.95
CA VAL A 21 -12.20 8.59 8.29
C VAL A 21 -13.72 8.63 8.27
N PHE A 22 -14.34 7.87 9.15
CA PHE A 22 -15.77 7.86 9.40
C PHE A 22 -15.98 8.56 10.74
N LYS A 23 -16.59 9.75 10.71
CA LYS A 23 -16.84 10.56 11.91
C LYS A 23 -18.09 10.06 12.64
N ALA A 24 -18.11 10.25 13.95
CA ALA A 24 -19.33 10.07 14.72
C ALA A 24 -20.33 11.19 14.38
N SER A 25 -21.62 10.89 14.44
CA SER A 25 -22.71 11.86 14.26
C SER A 25 -23.78 11.69 15.35
N PRO A 26 -24.35 12.77 15.89
CA PRO A 26 -25.48 12.70 16.82
C PRO A 26 -26.72 12.01 16.24
N SER A 27 -26.96 12.16 14.94
CA SER A 27 -28.09 11.58 14.22
C SER A 27 -27.78 10.22 13.57
N GLY A 28 -26.57 9.71 13.75
CA GLY A 28 -26.09 8.53 13.04
C GLY A 28 -25.27 7.62 13.94
N LYS A 29 -24.16 7.09 13.41
CA LYS A 29 -23.27 6.24 14.20
C LYS A 29 -22.57 7.09 15.26
N MET A 30 -22.76 6.73 16.53
CA MET A 30 -22.07 7.37 17.66
C MET A 30 -20.61 6.90 17.82
N THR A 31 -20.03 6.26 16.79
CA THR A 31 -18.64 5.78 16.80
C THR A 31 -17.85 6.39 15.66
N ALA A 32 -16.62 6.80 15.94
CA ALA A 32 -15.66 7.20 14.93
C ALA A 32 -14.77 6.01 14.55
N ARG A 33 -14.46 5.86 13.25
CA ARG A 33 -13.63 4.76 12.73
C ARG A 33 -12.66 5.27 11.69
N ILE A 34 -11.41 4.82 11.74
CA ILE A 34 -10.41 5.07 10.70
C ILE A 34 -10.11 3.74 10.03
N ARG A 35 -10.20 3.70 8.69
CA ARG A 35 -9.87 2.52 7.89
C ARG A 35 -8.66 2.83 7.02
N VAL A 36 -7.63 1.99 7.12
CA VAL A 36 -6.40 2.10 6.33
C VAL A 36 -6.25 0.87 5.43
N ASN A 37 -6.14 1.07 4.12
CA ASN A 37 -5.77 0.00 3.20
C ASN A 37 -4.27 -0.28 3.28
N ARG A 38 -3.91 -1.34 4.00
CA ARG A 38 -2.54 -1.81 4.23
C ARG A 38 -1.95 -2.67 3.10
N GLY A 39 -2.71 -2.96 2.03
CA GLY A 39 -2.21 -3.80 0.93
C GLY A 39 -0.99 -3.21 0.24
N ASN A 40 -0.06 -4.07 -0.21
CA ASN A 40 1.15 -3.63 -0.90
C ASN A 40 0.85 -2.75 -2.13
N LEU A 41 1.76 -1.84 -2.48
CA LEU A 41 1.58 -0.90 -3.58
C LEU A 41 2.18 -1.47 -4.87
N PRO A 42 1.39 -1.75 -5.92
CA PRO A 42 1.93 -2.11 -7.22
C PRO A 42 2.82 -0.98 -7.77
N ALA A 43 4.00 -1.32 -8.31
CA ALA A 43 4.97 -0.35 -8.82
C ALA A 43 4.38 0.56 -9.92
N ILE A 44 3.44 0.03 -10.71
CA ILE A 44 2.70 0.77 -11.74
C ILE A 44 1.98 2.02 -11.20
N LYS A 45 1.63 2.06 -9.90
CA LYS A 45 0.94 3.19 -9.29
C LYS A 45 1.86 4.34 -8.89
N LEU A 46 3.18 4.19 -8.98
CA LEU A 46 4.13 5.21 -8.54
C LEU A 46 4.18 6.43 -9.45
N ASN A 47 4.10 6.21 -10.75
CA ASN A 47 4.14 7.26 -11.76
C ASN A 47 3.62 6.74 -13.11
N THR A 48 3.12 7.65 -13.94
CA THR A 48 2.70 7.37 -15.32
C THR A 48 3.91 7.15 -16.24
N THR A 49 5.00 7.89 -16.04
CA THR A 49 6.21 7.82 -16.86
C THR A 49 6.97 6.53 -16.57
N ARG A 50 7.13 5.71 -17.60
CA ARG A 50 7.79 4.41 -17.56
C ARG A 50 8.77 4.32 -18.72
N ARG A 51 10.02 3.99 -18.44
CA ARG A 51 11.04 3.79 -19.47
C ARG A 51 11.94 2.61 -19.13
N ARG A 52 12.32 1.85 -20.14
CA ARG A 52 13.36 0.82 -20.01
C ARG A 52 14.67 1.51 -19.65
N ALA A 53 15.42 0.94 -18.72
CA ALA A 53 16.70 1.47 -18.29
C ALA A 53 17.64 0.29 -17.99
N GLY A 54 18.63 0.07 -18.84
CA GLY A 54 19.51 -1.10 -18.77
C GLY A 54 18.72 -2.41 -18.66
N GLU A 55 19.03 -3.19 -17.63
CA GLU A 55 18.40 -4.49 -17.34
C GLU A 55 17.04 -4.40 -16.63
N GLY A 56 16.47 -3.20 -16.47
CA GLY A 56 15.25 -3.02 -15.70
C GLY A 56 14.31 -1.95 -16.23
N LEU A 57 13.38 -1.58 -15.36
CA LEU A 57 12.37 -0.56 -15.64
C LEU A 57 12.48 0.59 -14.65
N ARG A 58 12.50 1.80 -15.17
CA ARG A 58 12.34 3.02 -14.37
C ARG A 58 10.89 3.48 -14.42
N VAL A 59 10.29 3.70 -13.24
CA VAL A 59 8.94 4.25 -13.04
C VAL A 59 9.08 5.57 -12.29
N GLY A 60 9.00 6.69 -13.00
CA GLY A 60 9.38 8.00 -12.46
C GLY A 60 10.81 8.00 -11.94
N LYS A 61 11.00 8.27 -10.63
CA LYS A 61 12.31 8.23 -9.96
C LYS A 61 12.73 6.84 -9.46
N TYR A 62 11.83 5.86 -9.46
CA TYR A 62 12.09 4.53 -8.91
C TYR A 62 12.64 3.59 -9.99
N PHE A 63 13.66 2.81 -9.65
CA PHE A 63 14.23 1.79 -10.52
C PHE A 63 13.92 0.39 -9.99
N PHE A 64 13.58 -0.52 -10.89
CA PHE A 64 13.27 -1.92 -10.61
C PHE A 64 14.04 -2.82 -11.57
N ARG A 65 15.07 -3.50 -11.08
CA ARG A 65 15.91 -4.44 -11.84
C ARG A 65 15.10 -5.64 -12.31
N GLY A 66 15.33 -6.05 -13.55
CA GLY A 66 14.65 -7.19 -14.18
C GLY A 66 13.15 -6.98 -14.41
N ALA A 67 12.63 -5.77 -14.15
CA ALA A 67 11.24 -5.46 -14.36
C ALA A 67 10.98 -5.00 -15.79
N PHE A 68 9.76 -5.23 -16.27
CA PHE A 68 9.28 -4.83 -17.58
C PHE A 68 7.79 -4.48 -17.52
N VAL A 69 7.28 -3.85 -18.58
CA VAL A 69 5.87 -3.45 -18.68
C VAL A 69 5.16 -4.36 -19.67
N GLN A 70 3.99 -4.87 -19.28
CA GLN A 70 3.16 -5.68 -20.16
C GLN A 70 1.68 -5.39 -19.89
N GLN A 71 0.89 -5.34 -20.97
CA GLN A 71 -0.56 -5.34 -20.88
C GLN A 71 -1.05 -6.79 -20.74
N LEU A 72 -1.84 -7.05 -19.70
CA LEU A 72 -2.45 -8.36 -19.51
C LEU A 72 -3.73 -8.49 -20.35
N ALA A 73 -4.27 -9.71 -20.46
CA ALA A 73 -5.49 -10.00 -21.21
C ALA A 73 -6.71 -9.17 -20.76
N ASN A 74 -6.70 -8.66 -19.52
CA ASN A 74 -7.72 -7.75 -19.00
C ASN A 74 -7.56 -6.28 -19.44
N GLY A 75 -6.63 -5.99 -20.36
CA GLY A 75 -6.36 -4.65 -20.87
C GLY A 75 -5.56 -3.75 -19.91
N ARG A 76 -5.22 -4.22 -18.70
CA ARG A 76 -4.49 -3.41 -17.72
C ARG A 76 -2.98 -3.55 -17.92
N TRP A 77 -2.29 -2.41 -17.89
CA TRP A 77 -0.84 -2.36 -17.85
C TRP A 77 -0.32 -2.70 -16.46
N HIS A 78 0.66 -3.60 -16.41
CA HIS A 78 1.35 -4.00 -15.18
C HIS A 78 2.86 -3.84 -15.32
N VAL A 79 3.52 -3.52 -14.20
CA VAL A 79 4.96 -3.68 -14.06
C VAL A 79 5.18 -5.09 -13.51
N LEU A 80 5.86 -5.92 -14.29
CA LEU A 80 6.10 -7.32 -14.00
C LEU A 80 7.59 -7.59 -13.85
N ARG A 81 7.94 -8.68 -13.16
CA ARG A 81 9.29 -9.23 -13.09
C ARG A 81 9.23 -10.75 -13.24
N ARG A 82 10.26 -11.32 -13.86
CA ARG A 82 10.40 -12.79 -13.97
C ARG A 82 10.99 -13.35 -12.69
N LEU A 83 10.41 -14.44 -12.19
CA LEU A 83 10.96 -15.16 -11.03
C LEU A 83 12.16 -16.02 -11.46
N PRO A 84 13.28 -15.99 -10.72
CA PRO A 84 14.49 -16.74 -11.07
C PRO A 84 14.36 -18.24 -10.84
N GLU A 85 13.52 -18.66 -9.88
CA GLU A 85 13.34 -20.05 -9.43
C GLU A 85 12.93 -21.01 -10.56
N ALA A 86 12.18 -20.51 -11.55
CA ALA A 86 11.68 -21.35 -12.64
C ALA A 86 12.68 -21.58 -13.79
N ARG A 87 13.89 -21.00 -13.72
CA ARG A 87 14.96 -21.25 -14.71
C ARG A 87 15.39 -22.72 -14.72
N PHE A 88 15.16 -23.42 -13.62
CA PHE A 88 15.54 -24.83 -13.43
C PHE A 88 14.37 -25.81 -13.49
N ALA A 89 13.13 -25.32 -13.65
CA ALA A 89 11.99 -26.22 -13.78
C ALA A 89 12.11 -26.98 -15.11
N THR A 90 12.14 -28.31 -15.06
CA THR A 90 12.22 -29.17 -16.25
C THR A 90 10.83 -29.71 -16.56
N GLY A 91 10.42 -29.75 -17.82
CA GLY A 91 9.11 -30.26 -18.22
C GLY A 91 8.96 -30.45 -19.72
N HIS A 92 8.07 -31.34 -20.13
CA HIS A 92 7.73 -31.58 -21.53
C HIS A 92 6.33 -31.02 -21.81
N ASP A 93 6.07 -30.57 -23.04
CA ASP A 93 4.73 -30.17 -23.46
C ASP A 93 3.82 -31.38 -23.72
N HIS A 94 2.56 -31.14 -24.07
CA HIS A 94 1.59 -32.20 -24.42
C HIS A 94 1.98 -33.03 -25.67
N GLN A 95 3.03 -32.66 -26.40
CA GLN A 95 3.62 -33.47 -27.48
C GLN A 95 4.98 -34.09 -27.08
N GLY A 96 5.34 -34.07 -25.79
CA GLY A 96 6.59 -34.66 -25.31
C GLY A 96 7.85 -33.86 -25.67
N ARG A 97 7.73 -32.64 -26.18
CA ARG A 97 8.89 -31.79 -26.53
C ARG A 97 9.39 -31.05 -25.29
N PRO A 98 10.68 -30.72 -25.18
CA PRO A 98 11.20 -29.88 -24.11
C PRO A 98 10.44 -28.55 -24.08
N ARG A 99 9.69 -28.30 -23.00
CA ARG A 99 8.91 -27.08 -22.88
C ARG A 99 9.88 -25.93 -22.67
N LYS A 100 9.89 -24.95 -23.57
CA LYS A 100 10.63 -23.70 -23.35
C LYS A 100 9.99 -22.99 -22.15
N ASN A 101 10.60 -23.14 -20.97
CA ASN A 101 10.01 -22.63 -19.74
C ASN A 101 9.84 -21.11 -19.78
N ARG A 102 8.59 -20.68 -19.90
CA ARG A 102 8.23 -19.29 -19.65
C ARG A 102 8.31 -19.10 -18.13
N LEU A 103 9.33 -18.37 -17.68
CA LEU A 103 9.46 -18.02 -16.26
C LEU A 103 8.16 -17.36 -15.78
N PRO A 104 7.57 -17.82 -14.65
CA PRO A 104 6.43 -17.16 -14.04
C PRO A 104 6.74 -15.69 -13.81
N VAL A 105 5.71 -14.87 -14.02
CA VAL A 105 5.78 -13.43 -13.89
C VAL A 105 4.96 -13.01 -12.69
N GLU A 106 5.52 -12.13 -11.87
CA GLU A 106 4.81 -11.50 -10.77
C GLU A 106 4.66 -10.00 -11.00
N VAL A 107 3.63 -9.42 -10.41
CA VAL A 107 3.50 -7.96 -10.35
C VAL A 107 4.49 -7.44 -9.32
N VAL A 108 5.33 -6.50 -9.73
CA VAL A 108 6.25 -5.83 -8.81
C VAL A 108 5.46 -4.98 -7.81
N LYS A 109 5.64 -5.27 -6.53
CA LYS A 109 4.92 -4.63 -5.41
C LYS A 109 5.93 -4.06 -4.41
N ILE A 110 5.59 -2.91 -3.84
CA ILE A 110 6.30 -2.30 -2.72
C ILE A 110 5.61 -2.74 -1.42
N PRO A 111 6.36 -3.31 -0.45
CA PRO A 111 5.80 -3.72 0.83
C PRO A 111 5.38 -2.48 1.62
N LEU A 112 4.08 -2.39 1.92
CA LEU A 112 3.51 -1.30 2.73
C LEU A 112 2.79 -1.78 3.97
N SER A 113 2.40 -3.06 4.05
CA SER A 113 1.56 -3.53 5.16
C SER A 113 2.23 -3.31 6.52
N GLY A 114 3.44 -3.81 6.72
CA GLY A 114 4.16 -3.64 7.98
C GLY A 114 4.38 -2.17 8.35
N PRO A 115 5.00 -1.35 7.46
CA PRO A 115 5.24 0.06 7.75
C PRO A 115 3.98 0.88 8.05
N LEU A 116 2.86 0.62 7.36
CA LEU A 116 1.62 1.34 7.60
C LEU A 116 0.94 0.91 8.90
N THR A 117 1.01 -0.38 9.25
CA THR A 117 0.49 -0.86 10.54
C THR A 117 1.25 -0.24 11.69
N GLN A 118 2.59 -0.32 11.68
CA GLN A 118 3.42 0.23 12.74
C GLN A 118 3.18 1.74 12.92
N ALA A 119 3.26 2.51 11.83
CA ALA A 119 3.08 3.95 11.89
C ALA A 119 1.67 4.35 12.37
N PHE A 120 0.64 3.54 12.11
CA PHE A 120 -0.70 3.78 12.59
C PHE A 120 -0.84 3.49 14.09
N GLU A 121 -0.26 2.38 14.57
CA GLU A 121 -0.29 1.99 15.98
C GLU A 121 0.49 2.99 16.84
N ASP A 122 1.70 3.38 16.41
CA ASP A 122 2.52 4.40 17.09
C ASP A 122 1.75 5.73 17.21
N ALA A 123 1.11 6.15 16.10
CA ALA A 123 0.35 7.39 16.08
C ALA A 123 -0.92 7.29 16.94
N ARG A 124 -1.62 6.15 16.91
CA ARG A 124 -2.80 5.88 17.75
C ARG A 124 -2.42 6.05 19.21
N ASP A 125 -1.40 5.35 19.68
CA ASP A 125 -1.04 5.31 21.09
C ASP A 125 -0.58 6.67 21.58
N ARG A 126 0.21 7.38 20.78
CA ARG A 126 0.61 8.75 21.07
C ARG A 126 -0.58 9.71 21.18
N ILE A 127 -1.52 9.67 20.23
CA ILE A 127 -2.69 10.56 20.21
C ILE A 127 -3.63 10.23 21.37
N ILE A 128 -3.87 8.95 21.64
CA ILE A 128 -4.72 8.52 22.76
C ILE A 128 -4.13 9.03 24.08
N ALA A 129 -2.84 8.79 24.33
CA ALA A 129 -2.21 9.22 25.58
C ALA A 129 -2.22 10.74 25.77
N ALA A 130 -1.97 11.51 24.70
CA ALA A 130 -1.84 12.97 24.78
C ALA A 130 -3.17 13.73 24.75
N GLU A 131 -4.12 13.31 23.91
CA GLU A 131 -5.32 14.09 23.60
C GLU A 131 -6.59 13.52 24.24
N MET A 132 -6.69 12.21 24.45
CA MET A 132 -7.92 11.60 24.97
C MET A 132 -8.30 12.12 26.37
N PRO A 133 -7.40 12.27 27.35
CA PRO A 133 -7.75 12.80 28.67
C PRO A 133 -8.31 14.23 28.60
N LYS A 134 -7.76 15.07 27.71
CA LYS A 134 -8.22 16.45 27.51
C LYS A 134 -9.64 16.48 26.95
N GLN A 135 -9.90 15.67 25.92
CA GLN A 135 -11.22 15.60 25.28
C GLN A 135 -12.28 15.02 26.23
N LEU A 136 -11.93 13.98 27.00
CA LEU A 136 -12.82 13.41 28.01
C LEU A 136 -13.11 14.40 29.14
N GLY A 137 -12.09 15.09 29.65
CA GLY A 137 -12.26 16.11 30.68
C GLY A 137 -13.16 17.25 30.22
N TYR A 138 -12.98 17.73 28.99
CA TYR A 138 -13.86 18.73 28.38
C TYR A 138 -15.31 18.22 28.25
N ALA A 139 -15.49 17.01 27.72
CA ALA A 139 -16.82 16.42 27.54
C ALA A 139 -17.55 16.24 28.89
N LEU A 140 -16.85 15.76 29.93
CA LEU A 140 -17.42 15.59 31.27
C LEU A 140 -17.83 16.93 31.90
N LYS A 141 -16.98 17.95 31.81
CA LYS A 141 -17.32 19.31 32.29
C LYS A 141 -18.57 19.85 31.60
N GLN A 142 -18.69 19.63 30.28
CA GLN A 142 -19.86 20.05 29.54
C GLN A 142 -21.13 19.29 29.95
N GLN A 143 -21.04 17.99 30.20
CA GLN A 143 -22.19 17.19 30.69
C GLN A 143 -22.66 17.68 32.08
N LEU A 144 -21.72 17.94 32.99
CA LEU A 144 -22.05 18.48 34.31
C LEU A 144 -22.72 19.85 34.22
N ARG A 145 -22.20 20.75 33.37
CA ARG A 145 -22.81 22.06 33.12
C ARG A 145 -24.26 21.89 32.67
N LEU A 146 -24.51 21.06 31.65
CA LEU A 146 -25.85 20.84 31.11
C LEU A 146 -26.82 20.26 32.16
N TRP A 147 -26.34 19.42 33.07
CA TRP A 147 -27.16 18.86 34.14
C TRP A 147 -27.49 19.90 35.23
N LEU A 148 -26.52 20.75 35.61
CA LEU A 148 -26.69 21.78 36.63
C LEU A 148 -27.49 23.01 36.15
N THR A 149 -27.49 23.30 34.85
CA THR A 149 -28.26 24.41 34.26
C THR A 149 -29.65 23.99 33.76
N ARG A 150 -30.09 22.78 34.08
CA ARG A 150 -31.49 22.36 33.93
C ARG A 150 -32.28 22.79 35.13
#